data_AF-A0A1G1CQQ2-F1
#
_entry.id   AF-A0A1G1CQQ2-F1
#
_cell.length_a   1.000
_cell.length_b   1.000
_cell.length_c   1.000
_cell.angle_alpha   90.00
_cell.angle_beta   90.00
_cell.angle_gamma   90.00
#
_symmetry.space_group_name_H-M   'P 1'
#
loop_
_entity.id
_entity.type
_entity.pdbx_description
1 polymer ?
#
loop_
_entity_poly.entity_id
_entity_poly.type
_entity_poly.pdbx_seq_one_letter_code
_entity_poly.pdbx_strand_id
1 'polypeptide(L)'
;MEVYNPDGTKAQVSGNGTRCVVRYLLERGYSPRLTKEIETVKGIVSNEILNGDLSNLKVRVNLGRQAKEIKRMTIKLRNKAVDMIYVDIGNPHGVRLVSKFPPDWKEQGYLIEHHRVFQPHKVNVEFGRVINKREMEVRVWERGVGAVLSSGTGASGAVLAGIFAGKLANKVKARMAGGNLEIEYNPKLKNLFITGPAQTVCRGVFYYNA
;
A
#
# COMPACT_ATOMS: atom_id res chain seq x y z
N MET A 1 18.06 0.13 2.95
CA MET A 1 17.01 1.18 2.92
C MET A 1 16.30 1.18 4.25
N GLU A 2 16.29 2.34 4.92
CA GLU A 2 15.45 2.60 6.08
C GLU A 2 14.39 3.63 5.71
N VAL A 3 13.19 3.49 6.26
CA VAL A 3 12.08 4.44 6.04
C VAL A 3 11.55 4.86 7.39
N TYR A 4 11.40 6.17 7.59
CA TYR A 4 10.85 6.76 8.80
C TYR A 4 9.49 7.39 8.47
N ASN A 5 8.49 7.10 9.29
CA ASN A 5 7.17 7.72 9.21
C ASN A 5 7.24 9.19 9.69
N PRO A 6 6.22 10.02 9.38
CA PRO A 6 6.17 11.42 9.86
C PRO A 6 6.23 11.57 11.38
N ASP A 7 5.82 10.55 12.13
CA ASP A 7 5.90 10.50 13.60
C ASP A 7 7.28 10.04 14.14
N GLY A 8 8.27 9.85 13.26
CA GLY A 8 9.63 9.42 13.59
C GLY A 8 9.80 7.91 13.76
N THR A 9 8.73 7.11 13.70
CA THR A 9 8.82 5.65 13.84
C THR A 9 9.40 4.98 12.58
N LYS A 10 10.18 3.90 12.75
CA LYS A 10 10.70 3.12 11.60
C LYS A 10 9.59 2.30 10.95
N ALA A 11 9.36 2.51 9.66
CA ALA A 11 8.48 1.69 8.85
C ALA A 11 9.18 0.37 8.47
N GLN A 12 8.43 -0.74 8.53
CA GLN A 12 9.01 -2.06 8.29
C GLN A 12 9.27 -2.35 6.80
N VAL A 13 8.38 -1.91 5.91
CA VAL A 13 8.49 -2.04 4.45
C VAL A 13 7.68 -0.90 3.80
N SER A 14 8.17 -0.36 2.68
CA SER A 14 7.42 0.60 1.87
C SER A 14 7.60 0.30 0.39
N GLY A 15 6.56 -0.24 -0.25
CA GLY A 15 6.59 -0.48 -1.70
C GLY A 15 6.77 0.81 -2.51
N ASN A 16 6.21 1.93 -2.03
CA ASN A 16 6.42 3.24 -2.67
C ASN A 16 7.87 3.71 -2.50
N GLY A 17 8.41 3.65 -1.28
CA GLY A 17 9.78 4.04 -0.98
C GLY A 17 10.81 3.25 -1.79
N THR A 18 10.63 1.92 -1.92
CA THR A 18 11.53 1.08 -2.72
C THR A 18 11.59 1.52 -4.18
N ARG A 19 10.45 1.84 -4.81
CA ARG A 19 10.45 2.34 -6.20
C ARG A 19 11.16 3.70 -6.33
N CYS A 20 11.01 4.58 -5.33
CA CYS A 20 11.73 5.85 -5.28
C CYS A 20 13.24 5.65 -5.11
N VAL A 21 13.69 4.68 -4.33
CA VAL A 21 15.13 4.34 -4.21
C VAL A 21 15.68 3.81 -5.54
N VAL A 22 14.95 2.91 -6.22
CA VAL A 22 15.33 2.45 -7.56
C VAL A 22 15.51 3.64 -8.51
N ARG A 23 14.53 4.56 -8.55
CA ARG A 23 14.63 5.80 -9.33
C ARG A 23 15.87 6.62 -8.98
N TYR A 24 16.08 6.87 -7.70
CA TYR A 24 17.20 7.67 -7.19
C TYR A 24 18.55 7.10 -7.62
N LEU A 25 18.73 5.77 -7.53
CA LEU A 25 19.96 5.10 -7.95
C LEU A 25 20.20 5.24 -9.46
N LEU A 26 19.16 5.06 -10.28
CA LEU A 26 19.27 5.24 -11.74
C LEU A 26 19.63 6.69 -12.10
N GLU A 27 19.02 7.67 -11.44
CA GLU A 27 19.33 9.10 -11.65
C GLU A 27 20.75 9.49 -11.26
N ARG A 28 21.40 8.71 -10.39
CA ARG A 28 22.80 8.89 -9.98
C ARG A 28 23.79 8.13 -10.87
N GLY A 29 23.30 7.47 -11.93
CA GLY A 29 24.12 6.72 -12.88
C GLY A 29 24.51 5.32 -12.39
N TYR A 30 23.91 4.82 -11.31
CA TYR A 30 24.15 3.43 -10.89
C TYR A 30 23.53 2.45 -11.89
N SER A 31 24.20 1.31 -12.08
CA SER A 31 23.72 0.25 -12.97
C SER A 31 22.34 -0.25 -12.55
N PRO A 32 21.41 -0.52 -13.50
CA PRO A 32 20.15 -1.21 -13.22
C PRO A 32 20.31 -2.52 -12.44
N ARG A 33 21.45 -3.21 -12.60
CA ARG A 33 21.77 -4.43 -11.83
C ARG A 33 21.79 -4.18 -10.32
N LEU A 34 22.28 -3.02 -9.86
CA LEU A 34 22.34 -2.66 -8.44
C LEU A 34 20.97 -2.34 -7.84
N THR A 35 19.95 -2.15 -8.68
CA THR A 35 18.59 -1.87 -8.22
C THR A 35 17.76 -3.14 -8.02
N LYS A 36 18.25 -4.30 -8.48
CA LYS A 36 17.51 -5.57 -8.45
C LYS A 36 17.22 -6.05 -7.04
N GLU A 37 18.08 -5.74 -6.07
CA GLU A 37 17.95 -6.16 -4.70
C GLU A 37 18.22 -4.97 -3.79
N ILE A 38 17.28 -4.68 -2.90
CA ILE A 38 17.41 -3.60 -1.92
C ILE A 38 17.24 -4.23 -0.54
N GLU A 39 18.25 -4.09 0.30
CA GLU A 39 18.16 -4.48 1.70
C GLU A 39 17.19 -3.54 2.43
N THR A 40 16.28 -4.10 3.22
CA THR A 40 15.33 -3.37 4.07
C THR A 40 15.39 -3.91 5.49
N VAL A 41 14.70 -3.24 6.43
CA VAL A 41 14.57 -3.71 7.82
C VAL A 41 13.98 -5.14 7.91
N LYS A 42 13.21 -5.58 6.91
CA LYS A 42 12.63 -6.93 6.83
C LYS A 42 13.44 -7.92 5.99
N GLY A 43 14.63 -7.54 5.53
CA GLY A 43 15.46 -8.32 4.62
C GLY A 43 15.42 -7.79 3.19
N ILE A 44 15.90 -8.61 2.25
CA ILE A 44 16.07 -8.22 0.85
C ILE A 44 14.72 -8.23 0.13
N VAL A 45 14.39 -7.12 -0.53
CA VAL A 45 13.30 -7.05 -1.52
C VAL A 45 13.86 -7.05 -2.92
N SER A 46 13.24 -7.80 -3.84
CA SER A 46 13.66 -7.83 -5.24
C SER A 46 12.82 -6.91 -6.12
N ASN A 47 13.47 -6.30 -7.11
CA ASN A 47 12.88 -5.32 -8.00
C ASN A 47 13.14 -5.69 -9.47
N GLU A 48 12.18 -5.34 -10.31
CA GLU A 48 12.24 -5.51 -11.75
C GLU A 48 11.87 -4.17 -12.41
N ILE A 49 12.77 -3.65 -13.23
CA ILE A 49 12.52 -2.45 -14.03
C ILE A 49 11.80 -2.90 -15.30
N LEU A 50 10.52 -2.56 -15.43
CA LEU A 50 9.70 -2.93 -16.59
C LEU A 50 9.86 -1.96 -17.76
N ASN A 51 10.30 -0.73 -17.47
CA ASN A 51 10.67 0.27 -18.46
C ASN A 51 11.85 1.08 -17.91
N GLY A 52 13.00 1.04 -18.59
CA GLY A 52 14.23 1.73 -18.18
C GLY A 52 14.25 3.23 -18.50
N ASP A 53 13.29 3.73 -19.28
CA ASP A 53 13.18 5.15 -19.57
C ASP A 53 12.77 5.94 -18.31
N LEU A 54 13.64 6.86 -17.88
CA LEU A 54 13.38 7.75 -16.75
C LEU A 54 12.18 8.70 -16.99
N SER A 55 11.74 8.94 -18.22
CA SER A 55 10.50 9.70 -18.45
C SER A 55 9.25 8.91 -18.00
N ASN A 56 9.32 7.57 -18.03
CA ASN A 56 8.19 6.67 -17.81
C ASN A 56 8.61 5.40 -17.05
N LEU A 57 9.42 5.58 -16.00
CA LEU A 57 9.97 4.49 -15.21
C LEU A 57 8.82 3.72 -14.54
N LYS A 58 8.81 2.40 -14.73
CA LYS A 58 7.93 1.48 -14.01
C LYS A 58 8.77 0.43 -13.31
N VAL A 59 8.55 0.31 -12.00
CA VAL A 59 9.27 -0.65 -11.16
C VAL A 59 8.25 -1.59 -10.54
N ARG A 60 8.48 -2.88 -10.70
CA ARG A 60 7.79 -3.96 -10.00
C ARG A 60 8.62 -4.37 -8.81
N VAL A 61 8.03 -4.32 -7.63
CA VAL A 61 8.65 -4.66 -6.35
C VAL A 61 8.02 -5.95 -5.84
N ASN A 62 8.85 -6.94 -5.54
CA ASN A 62 8.45 -8.15 -4.84
C ASN A 62 8.50 -7.90 -3.33
N LEU A 63 7.34 -7.84 -2.69
CA LEU A 63 7.23 -7.69 -1.24
C LEU A 63 7.37 -9.03 -0.51
N GLY A 64 7.63 -10.12 -1.23
CA GLY A 64 7.80 -11.44 -0.65
C GLY A 64 6.47 -12.02 -0.17
N ARG A 65 6.59 -12.97 0.77
CA ARG A 65 5.45 -13.65 1.36
C ARG A 65 4.65 -12.69 2.25
N GLN A 66 3.43 -12.40 1.85
CA GLN A 66 2.50 -11.50 2.52
C GLN A 66 1.18 -12.21 2.85
N ALA A 67 0.18 -11.45 3.29
CA ALA A 67 -1.13 -11.98 3.71
C ALA A 67 -0.99 -12.99 4.86
N LYS A 68 -0.37 -12.54 5.96
CA LYS A 68 -0.18 -13.33 7.18
C LYS A 68 -1.53 -13.78 7.75
N GLU A 69 -2.48 -12.85 7.74
CA GLU A 69 -3.87 -13.08 8.15
C GLU A 69 -4.81 -12.34 7.21
N ILE A 70 -5.89 -13.02 6.80
CA ILE A 70 -7.03 -12.39 6.14
C ILE A 70 -8.30 -12.99 6.74
N LYS A 71 -9.20 -12.14 7.26
CA LYS A 71 -10.46 -12.59 7.84
C LYS A 71 -11.58 -11.56 7.66
N ARG A 72 -12.82 -12.06 7.60
CA ARG A 72 -14.00 -11.21 7.72
C ARG A 72 -14.17 -10.81 9.17
N MET A 73 -14.60 -9.57 9.41
CA MET A 73 -15.00 -9.11 10.72
C MET A 73 -16.10 -8.06 10.61
N THR A 74 -16.86 -7.92 11.68
CA THR A 74 -17.87 -6.87 11.82
C THR A 74 -17.52 -6.07 13.05
N ILE A 75 -17.48 -4.75 12.93
CA ILE A 75 -17.25 -3.83 14.03
C ILE A 75 -18.48 -2.97 14.27
N LYS A 76 -18.65 -2.50 15.50
CA LYS A 76 -19.70 -1.53 15.83
C LYS A 76 -19.14 -0.12 15.66
N LEU A 77 -19.45 0.52 14.54
CA LEU A 77 -19.08 1.91 14.30
C LEU A 77 -20.25 2.81 14.71
N ARG A 78 -20.09 3.57 15.80
CA ARG A 78 -21.20 4.28 16.46
C ARG A 78 -22.32 3.31 16.85
N ASN A 79 -23.48 3.38 16.19
CA ASN A 79 -24.65 2.52 16.42
C ASN A 79 -24.94 1.57 15.24
N LYS A 80 -24.00 1.41 14.30
CA LYS A 80 -24.18 0.56 13.11
C LYS A 80 -23.12 -0.54 13.08
N ALA A 81 -23.56 -1.75 12.74
CA ALA A 81 -22.66 -2.82 12.38
C ALA A 81 -22.02 -2.50 11.02
N VAL A 82 -20.70 -2.64 10.94
CA VAL A 82 -19.91 -2.36 9.75
C VAL A 82 -19.06 -3.58 9.42
N ASP A 83 -19.35 -4.21 8.29
CA ASP A 83 -18.55 -5.32 7.78
C ASP A 83 -17.28 -4.82 7.11
N MET A 84 -16.20 -5.56 7.35
CA MET A 84 -14.90 -5.31 6.76
C MET A 84 -14.09 -6.62 6.66
N ILE A 85 -12.98 -6.54 5.93
CA ILE A 85 -12.00 -7.61 5.83
C ILE A 85 -10.71 -7.08 6.44
N TYR A 86 -10.24 -7.75 7.47
CA TYR A 86 -8.92 -7.50 8.03
C TYR A 86 -7.88 -8.19 7.15
N VAL A 87 -6.79 -7.49 6.85
CA VAL A 87 -5.64 -7.99 6.08
C VAL A 87 -4.36 -7.56 6.78
N ASP A 88 -3.46 -8.51 7.04
CA ASP A 88 -2.11 -8.23 7.52
C ASP A 88 -1.06 -8.56 6.44
N ILE A 89 -0.41 -7.53 5.91
CA ILE A 89 0.73 -7.61 4.98
C ILE A 89 2.04 -7.09 5.61
N GLY A 90 2.18 -7.33 6.90
CA GLY A 90 3.27 -6.79 7.71
C GLY A 90 2.93 -5.49 8.42
N ASN A 91 1.78 -4.91 8.13
CA ASN A 91 1.09 -3.86 8.87
C ASN A 91 -0.44 -4.11 8.72
N PRO A 92 -1.26 -3.66 9.69
CA PRO A 92 -2.67 -4.02 9.73
C PRO A 92 -3.53 -3.13 8.81
N HIS A 93 -4.45 -3.74 8.06
CA HIS A 93 -5.36 -3.10 7.13
C HIS A 93 -6.81 -3.53 7.39
N GLY A 94 -7.71 -2.56 7.44
CA GLY A 94 -9.14 -2.73 7.61
C GLY A 94 -9.87 -2.30 6.35
N VAL A 95 -10.26 -3.26 5.53
CA VAL A 95 -10.80 -2.99 4.20
C VAL A 95 -12.32 -3.10 4.16
N ARG A 96 -12.97 -2.03 3.72
CA ARG A 96 -14.40 -2.02 3.40
C ARG A 96 -14.60 -2.07 1.89
N LEU A 97 -15.19 -3.17 1.42
CA LEU A 97 -15.61 -3.29 0.01
C LEU A 97 -16.98 -2.61 -0.16
N VAL A 98 -17.02 -1.52 -0.92
CA VAL A 98 -18.20 -0.66 -1.08
C VAL A 98 -18.64 -0.58 -2.53
N SER A 99 -19.93 -0.38 -2.78
CA SER A 99 -20.46 -0.10 -4.12
C SER A 99 -20.26 1.36 -4.54
N LYS A 100 -20.30 2.28 -3.57
CA LYS A 100 -20.01 3.71 -3.70
C LYS A 100 -19.26 4.19 -2.47
N PHE A 101 -18.33 5.12 -2.63
CA PHE A 101 -17.64 5.72 -1.50
C PHE A 101 -18.64 6.51 -0.62
N PRO A 102 -18.69 6.23 0.70
CA PRO A 102 -19.46 7.04 1.62
C PRO A 102 -19.02 8.51 1.57
N PRO A 103 -19.94 9.49 1.67
CA PRO A 103 -19.55 10.91 1.71
C PRO A 103 -18.67 11.23 2.92
N ASP A 104 -18.91 10.54 4.04
CA ASP A 104 -18.22 10.61 5.32
C ASP A 104 -17.06 9.62 5.46
N TRP A 105 -16.51 9.08 4.35
CA TRP A 105 -15.47 8.04 4.42
C TRP A 105 -14.23 8.45 5.23
N LYS A 106 -13.88 9.74 5.27
CA LYS A 106 -12.77 10.26 6.08
C LYS A 106 -13.07 10.14 7.57
N GLU A 107 -14.27 10.56 7.98
CA GLU A 107 -14.72 10.42 9.36
C GLU A 107 -14.79 8.94 9.77
N GLN A 108 -15.32 8.08 8.90
CA GLN A 108 -15.32 6.64 9.13
C GLN A 108 -13.90 6.07 9.22
N GLY A 109 -12.97 6.52 8.36
CA GLY A 109 -11.55 6.16 8.44
C GLY A 109 -10.96 6.47 9.81
N TYR A 110 -11.14 7.69 10.30
CA TYR A 110 -10.70 8.11 11.64
C TYR A 110 -11.29 7.24 12.76
N LEU A 111 -12.62 7.01 12.73
CA LEU A 111 -13.30 6.21 13.76
C LEU A 111 -12.84 4.75 13.75
N ILE A 112 -12.58 4.18 12.58
CA ILE A 112 -12.10 2.81 12.42
C ILE A 112 -10.64 2.69 12.89
N GLU A 113 -9.77 3.63 12.49
CA GLU A 113 -8.37 3.66 12.94
C GLU A 113 -8.27 3.59 14.48
N HIS A 114 -9.13 4.33 15.18
CA HIS A 114 -9.12 4.45 16.64
C HIS A 114 -10.03 3.43 17.35
N HIS A 115 -10.69 2.54 16.60
CA HIS A 115 -11.63 1.59 17.17
C HIS A 115 -10.94 0.62 18.14
N ARG A 116 -11.59 0.30 19.27
CA ARG A 116 -11.04 -0.52 20.37
C ARG A 116 -10.47 -1.87 19.92
N VAL A 117 -11.06 -2.47 18.89
CA VAL A 117 -10.61 -3.77 18.34
C VAL A 117 -9.20 -3.73 17.74
N PHE A 118 -8.73 -2.55 17.33
CA PHE A 118 -7.38 -2.36 16.75
C PHE A 118 -6.40 -1.75 17.75
N GLN A 119 -6.82 -1.47 18.98
CA GLN A 119 -5.94 -0.94 20.00
C GLN A 119 -4.97 -2.02 20.50
N PRO A 120 -3.72 -1.66 20.87
CA PRO A 120 -3.16 -0.30 20.88
C PRO A 120 -2.57 0.14 19.53
N HIS A 121 -2.47 -0.77 18.56
CA HIS A 121 -1.64 -0.57 17.37
C HIS A 121 -2.34 0.17 16.21
N LYS A 122 -3.64 0.47 16.33
CA LYS A 122 -4.50 1.06 15.30
C LYS A 122 -4.46 0.27 13.98
N VAL A 123 -5.13 0.78 12.94
CA VAL A 123 -5.21 0.11 11.63
C VAL A 123 -5.21 1.13 10.48
N ASN A 124 -4.65 0.75 9.33
CA ASN A 124 -4.90 1.48 8.08
C ASN A 124 -6.30 1.13 7.58
N VAL A 125 -7.03 2.07 7.00
CA VAL A 125 -8.42 1.85 6.59
C VAL A 125 -8.56 2.12 5.11
N GLU A 126 -9.05 1.13 4.39
CA GLU A 126 -9.28 1.23 2.95
C GLU A 126 -10.74 1.09 2.61
N PHE A 127 -11.21 1.96 1.71
CA PHE A 127 -12.49 1.81 1.05
C PHE A 127 -12.20 1.38 -0.37
N GLY A 128 -12.61 0.16 -0.72
CA GLY A 128 -12.38 -0.44 -2.04
C GLY A 128 -13.67 -0.54 -2.84
N ARG A 129 -13.74 0.14 -3.99
CA ARG A 129 -14.83 0.03 -4.95
C ARG A 129 -14.41 -0.85 -6.12
N VAL A 130 -14.95 -2.05 -6.20
CA VAL A 130 -14.66 -2.99 -7.30
C VAL A 130 -15.35 -2.49 -8.56
N ILE A 131 -14.58 -2.26 -9.62
CA ILE A 131 -15.09 -1.84 -10.93
C ILE A 131 -15.34 -3.06 -11.80
N ASN A 132 -14.37 -3.97 -11.86
CA ASN A 132 -14.46 -5.28 -12.50
C ASN A 132 -13.43 -6.23 -11.86
N LYS A 133 -13.32 -7.47 -12.37
CA LYS A 133 -12.41 -8.50 -11.83
C LYS A 133 -10.92 -8.09 -11.81
N ARG A 134 -10.49 -7.11 -12.62
CA ARG A 134 -9.10 -6.66 -12.75
C ARG A 134 -8.89 -5.19 -12.42
N GLU A 135 -9.89 -4.50 -11.90
CA GLU A 135 -9.80 -3.07 -11.58
C GLU A 135 -10.64 -2.70 -10.36
N MET A 136 -10.03 -1.91 -9.46
CA MET A 136 -10.73 -1.31 -8.32
C MET A 136 -10.27 0.12 -8.09
N GLU A 137 -11.14 0.94 -7.49
CA GLU A 137 -10.76 2.23 -6.93
C GLU A 137 -10.58 2.10 -5.42
N VAL A 138 -9.58 2.81 -4.89
CA VAL A 138 -9.22 2.75 -3.47
C VAL A 138 -9.10 4.16 -2.90
N ARG A 139 -9.73 4.38 -1.74
CA ARG A 139 -9.45 5.51 -0.86
C ARG A 139 -8.84 5.00 0.42
N VAL A 140 -7.81 5.69 0.90
CA VAL A 140 -7.03 5.24 2.06
C VAL A 140 -7.05 6.31 3.13
N TRP A 141 -7.32 5.86 4.35
CA TRP A 141 -7.03 6.56 5.59
C TRP A 141 -5.86 5.83 6.26
N GLU A 142 -4.69 6.44 6.23
CA GLU A 142 -3.44 5.85 6.69
C GLU A 142 -3.25 6.13 8.18
N ARG A 143 -2.89 5.08 8.92
CA ARG A 143 -2.69 5.13 10.37
C ARG A 143 -1.66 6.20 10.74
N GLY A 144 -2.02 7.11 11.63
CA GLY A 144 -1.16 8.20 12.09
C GLY A 144 -0.97 9.34 11.10
N VAL A 145 -1.56 9.26 9.90
CA VAL A 145 -1.40 10.26 8.83
C VAL A 145 -2.75 10.86 8.41
N GLY A 146 -3.78 10.04 8.27
CA GLY A 146 -5.09 10.45 7.79
C GLY A 146 -5.30 10.17 6.29
N ALA A 147 -6.11 11.00 5.63
CA ALA A 147 -6.45 10.79 4.22
C ALA A 147 -5.25 11.05 3.29
N VAL A 148 -4.79 10.02 2.59
CA VAL A 148 -3.65 10.10 1.66
C VAL A 148 -4.07 9.87 0.21
N LEU A 149 -3.27 10.41 -0.72
CA LEU A 149 -3.55 10.29 -2.16
C LEU A 149 -3.23 8.89 -2.71
N SER A 150 -2.20 8.24 -2.16
CA SER A 150 -1.84 6.85 -2.50
C SER A 150 -1.12 6.19 -1.33
N SER A 151 -1.24 4.87 -1.24
CA SER A 151 -0.50 4.03 -0.30
C SER A 151 -0.31 2.67 -0.94
N GLY A 152 0.94 2.23 -1.09
CA GLY A 152 1.26 0.96 -1.74
C GLY A 152 0.72 -0.24 -0.95
N THR A 153 0.93 -0.24 0.37
CA THR A 153 0.39 -1.26 1.27
C THR A 153 -1.13 -1.17 1.34
N GLY A 154 -1.72 0.04 1.39
CA GLY A 154 -3.17 0.20 1.34
C GLY A 154 -3.81 -0.38 0.07
N ALA A 155 -3.24 -0.08 -1.10
CA ALA A 155 -3.69 -0.67 -2.37
C ALA A 155 -3.60 -2.21 -2.35
N SER A 156 -2.50 -2.76 -1.83
CA SER A 156 -2.34 -4.20 -1.68
C SER A 156 -3.35 -4.83 -0.72
N GLY A 157 -3.58 -4.23 0.45
CA GLY A 157 -4.58 -4.68 1.41
C GLY A 157 -5.98 -4.73 0.78
N ALA A 158 -6.35 -3.65 0.08
CA ALA A 158 -7.64 -3.55 -0.60
C ALA A 158 -7.82 -4.61 -1.70
N VAL A 159 -6.79 -4.85 -2.52
CA VAL A 159 -6.81 -5.88 -3.56
C VAL A 159 -6.89 -7.28 -2.96
N LEU A 160 -6.09 -7.59 -1.93
CA LEU A 160 -6.11 -8.88 -1.24
C LEU A 160 -7.48 -9.16 -0.62
N ALA A 161 -8.11 -8.16 0.00
CA ALA A 161 -9.47 -8.28 0.52
C ALA A 161 -10.48 -8.58 -0.59
N GLY A 162 -10.36 -7.93 -1.76
CA GLY A 162 -11.23 -8.21 -2.91
C GLY A 162 -11.00 -9.60 -3.52
N ILE A 163 -9.76 -10.09 -3.56
CA ILE A 163 -9.42 -11.47 -3.96
C ILE A 163 -10.04 -12.47 -2.98
N PHE A 164 -9.83 -12.26 -1.68
CA PHE A 164 -10.38 -13.09 -0.62
C PHE A 164 -11.92 -13.13 -0.63
N ALA A 165 -12.56 -12.02 -1.01
CA ALA A 165 -14.00 -11.95 -1.17
C ALA A 165 -14.52 -12.57 -2.50
N GLY A 166 -13.66 -13.11 -3.35
CA GLY A 166 -14.02 -13.66 -4.67
C GLY A 166 -14.40 -12.59 -5.70
N LYS A 167 -14.15 -11.30 -5.41
CA LYS A 167 -14.57 -10.15 -6.25
C LYS A 167 -13.50 -9.71 -7.24
N LEU A 168 -12.24 -10.04 -7.00
CA LEU A 168 -11.10 -9.69 -7.85
C LEU A 168 -10.31 -10.93 -8.28
N ALA A 169 -9.63 -10.82 -9.42
CA ALA A 169 -8.61 -11.75 -9.87
C ALA A 169 -7.26 -11.45 -9.18
N ASN A 170 -6.27 -12.30 -9.44
CA ASN A 170 -4.95 -12.21 -8.79
C ASN A 170 -4.07 -11.06 -9.29
N LYS A 171 -4.43 -10.40 -10.40
CA LYS A 171 -3.71 -9.26 -10.96
C LYS A 171 -4.70 -8.12 -11.21
N VAL A 172 -4.53 -7.02 -10.49
CA VAL A 172 -5.52 -5.94 -10.39
C VAL A 172 -4.87 -4.58 -10.50
N LYS A 173 -5.46 -3.70 -11.30
CA LYS A 173 -5.18 -2.27 -11.29
C LYS A 173 -5.94 -1.59 -10.14
N ALA A 174 -5.22 -1.08 -9.16
CA ALA A 174 -5.75 -0.24 -8.09
C ALA A 174 -5.62 1.23 -8.48
N ARG A 175 -6.76 1.91 -8.67
CA ARG A 175 -6.82 3.35 -8.96
C ARG A 175 -6.90 4.12 -7.66
N MET A 176 -6.01 5.09 -7.48
CA MET A 176 -6.00 5.99 -6.34
C MET A 176 -5.93 7.43 -6.84
N ALA A 177 -6.22 8.40 -5.98
CA ALA A 177 -6.15 9.82 -6.34
C ALA A 177 -4.73 10.23 -6.75
N GLY A 178 -3.70 9.66 -6.11
CA GLY A 178 -2.29 9.91 -6.39
C GLY A 178 -1.69 9.08 -7.53
N GLY A 179 -2.50 8.28 -8.24
CA GLY A 179 -2.05 7.46 -9.36
C GLY A 179 -2.49 6.00 -9.27
N ASN A 180 -2.15 5.24 -10.32
CA ASN A 180 -2.51 3.83 -10.43
C ASN A 180 -1.34 2.93 -10.00
N LEU A 181 -1.66 1.87 -9.29
CA LEU A 181 -0.76 0.75 -9.00
C LEU A 181 -1.31 -0.53 -9.63
N GLU A 182 -0.43 -1.41 -10.05
CA GLU A 182 -0.80 -2.78 -10.41
C GLU A 182 -0.34 -3.70 -9.27
N ILE A 183 -1.29 -4.42 -8.70
CA ILE A 183 -1.08 -5.36 -7.62
C ILE A 183 -1.23 -6.77 -8.18
N GLU A 184 -0.25 -7.62 -7.91
CA GLU A 184 -0.29 -9.03 -8.30
C GLU A 184 -0.04 -9.90 -7.07
N TYR A 185 -0.89 -10.89 -6.85
CA TYR A 185 -0.79 -11.82 -5.74
C TYR A 185 -0.79 -13.26 -6.23
N ASN A 186 0.24 -14.01 -5.85
CA ASN A 186 0.30 -15.45 -6.06
C ASN A 186 -0.23 -16.15 -4.80
N PRO A 187 -1.43 -16.75 -4.80
CA PRO A 187 -2.01 -17.38 -3.62
C PRO A 187 -1.28 -18.66 -3.20
N LYS A 188 -0.64 -19.38 -4.14
CA LYS A 188 0.11 -20.61 -3.83
C LYS A 188 1.37 -20.29 -3.04
N LEU A 189 2.10 -19.25 -3.45
CA LEU A 189 3.33 -18.80 -2.80
C LEU A 189 3.08 -17.76 -1.70
N LYS A 190 1.82 -17.31 -1.56
CA LYS A 190 1.42 -16.13 -0.78
C LYS A 190 2.28 -14.90 -1.08
N ASN A 191 2.70 -14.73 -2.33
CA ASN A 191 3.69 -13.74 -2.73
C ASN A 191 3.02 -12.51 -3.34
N LEU A 192 3.42 -11.31 -2.93
CA LEU A 192 2.81 -10.05 -3.34
C LEU A 192 3.78 -9.18 -4.14
N PHE A 193 3.32 -8.68 -5.28
CA PHE A 193 4.05 -7.72 -6.10
C PHE A 193 3.27 -6.41 -6.23
N ILE A 194 3.99 -5.30 -6.22
CA ILE A 194 3.47 -3.97 -6.49
C ILE A 194 4.25 -3.37 -7.66
N THR A 195 3.54 -3.00 -8.71
CA THR A 195 4.09 -2.28 -9.86
C THR A 195 3.55 -0.85 -9.88
N GLY A 196 4.43 0.12 -10.03
CA GLY A 196 4.03 1.52 -10.13
C GLY A 196 5.14 2.42 -10.67
N PRO A 197 4.81 3.70 -10.91
CA PRO A 197 5.81 4.70 -11.28
C PRO A 197 6.63 5.16 -10.07
N ALA A 198 7.71 5.89 -10.37
CA ALA A 198 8.46 6.73 -9.44
C ALA A 198 9.01 7.96 -10.18
N GLN A 199 8.81 9.15 -9.60
CA GLN A 199 9.18 10.43 -10.20
C GLN A 199 9.86 11.34 -9.18
N THR A 200 10.88 12.07 -9.64
CA THR A 200 11.56 13.11 -8.86
C THR A 200 10.78 14.41 -9.01
N VAL A 201 10.41 15.02 -7.88
CA VAL A 201 9.67 16.29 -7.86
C VAL A 201 10.62 17.48 -7.81
N CYS A 202 11.57 17.47 -6.88
CA CYS A 202 12.58 18.51 -6.73
C CYS A 202 13.85 17.95 -6.08
N ARG A 203 14.91 18.76 -6.04
CA ARG A 203 16.16 18.51 -5.31
C ARG A 203 16.56 19.80 -4.61
N GLY A 204 17.12 19.70 -3.41
CA GLY A 204 17.50 20.88 -2.62
C GLY A 204 18.30 20.51 -1.38
N VAL A 205 18.58 21.54 -0.57
CA VAL A 205 19.25 21.44 0.73
C VAL A 205 18.23 21.75 1.83
N PHE A 206 18.15 20.89 2.85
CA PHE A 206 17.27 21.08 4.01
C PHE A 206 18.10 21.49 5.22
N TYR A 207 17.77 22.63 5.80
CA TYR A 207 18.38 23.13 7.05
C TYR A 207 17.50 22.73 8.22
N TYR A 208 18.12 22.16 9.25
CA TYR A 208 17.46 21.83 10.52
C TYR A 208 18.34 22.31 11.66
N ASN A 209 17.72 22.84 12.72
CA ASN A 209 18.40 23.11 13.97
C ASN A 209 18.28 21.84 14.83
N ALA A 210 19.43 21.34 15.29
CA ALA A 210 19.51 20.23 16.23
C ALA A 210 19.20 20.68 17.66
#